data_AF-A0A2N6F0T5-F1
#
_entry.id   AF-A0A2N6F0T5-F1
#
_cell.length_a   1.000
_cell.length_b   1.000
_cell.length_c   1.000
_cell.angle_alpha   90.00
_cell.angle_beta   90.00
_cell.angle_gamma   90.00
#
_symmetry.space_group_name_H-M   'P 1'
#
loop_
_entity.id
_entity.type
_entity.pdbx_description
1 polymer ?
#
loop_
_entity_poly.entity_id
_entity_poly.type
_entity_poly.pdbx_seq_one_letter_code
_entity_poly.pdbx_strand_id
1 'polypeptide(L)'
;MQLKTKFILSIGLVICLFQSISFYHTSSFQKTLVVEHATRQAKMLFHQIRLTRQWIADHNGLFLVKGPGVETNPFLDEGEIQDASGNWLVKRNPAMVTRELSL
;
A
#
# COMPACT_ATOMS: atom_id res chain seq x y z
N MET A 1 -21.78 -31.84 -46.01
CA MET A 1 -20.68 -30.98 -45.48
C MET A 1 -19.36 -31.49 -46.05
N GLN A 2 -18.53 -30.61 -46.62
CA GLN A 2 -17.22 -30.99 -47.16
C GLN A 2 -16.26 -31.41 -46.03
N LEU A 3 -15.31 -32.30 -46.35
CA LEU A 3 -14.32 -32.85 -45.40
C LEU A 3 -13.51 -31.73 -44.71
N LYS A 4 -13.21 -30.65 -45.44
CA LYS A 4 -12.53 -29.45 -44.91
C LYS A 4 -13.28 -28.81 -43.74
N THR A 5 -14.60 -28.68 -43.84
CA THR A 5 -15.43 -28.05 -42.80
C THR A 5 -15.47 -28.89 -41.53
N LYS A 6 -15.51 -30.23 -41.65
CA LYS A 6 -15.45 -31.14 -40.49
C LYS A 6 -14.11 -31.04 -39.76
N PHE A 7 -13.01 -30.93 -40.51
CA PHE A 7 -11.66 -30.79 -39.95
C PHE A 7 -11.48 -29.46 -39.18
N ILE A 8 -11.94 -28.36 -39.77
CA ILE A 8 -11.88 -27.03 -39.13
C ILE A 8 -12.70 -27.01 -37.83
N LEU A 9 -13.90 -27.59 -37.85
CA LEU A 9 -14.75 -27.68 -36.66
C LEU A 9 -14.12 -28.54 -35.56
N SER A 10 -13.50 -29.67 -35.93
CA SER A 10 -12.79 -30.53 -34.99
C SER A 10 -11.62 -29.81 -34.32
N ILE A 11 -10.78 -29.11 -35.08
CA ILE A 11 -9.63 -28.39 -34.53
C ILE A 11 -10.10 -27.25 -33.63
N GLY A 12 -11.10 -26.47 -34.07
CA GLY A 12 -11.69 -25.40 -33.26
C GLY A 12 -12.27 -25.92 -31.94
N LEU A 13 -12.95 -27.07 -31.96
CA LEU A 13 -13.49 -27.70 -30.76
C LEU A 13 -12.39 -28.07 -29.77
N VAL A 14 -11.29 -28.67 -30.24
CA VAL A 14 -10.16 -29.05 -29.38
C VAL A 14 -9.53 -27.81 -28.73
N ILE A 15 -9.32 -26.74 -29.50
CA ILE A 15 -8.76 -25.49 -28.98
C ILE A 15 -9.70 -24.86 -27.95
N CYS A 16 -11.01 -24.78 -28.24
CA CYS A 16 -11.98 -24.23 -27.30
C CYS A 16 -12.05 -25.03 -25.99
N LEU A 17 -12.01 -26.36 -26.07
CA LEU A 17 -12.01 -27.23 -24.88
C LEU A 17 -10.75 -27.01 -24.04
N PHE A 18 -9.58 -26.97 -24.68
CA PHE A 18 -8.32 -26.72 -23.99
C PHE A 18 -8.34 -25.35 -23.29
N GLN A 19 -8.82 -24.31 -23.98
CA GLN A 19 -8.86 -22.97 -23.42
C GLN A 19 -9.89 -22.82 -22.29
N SER A 20 -11.01 -23.53 -22.38
CA SER A 20 -12.03 -23.58 -21.33
C SER A 20 -11.49 -24.22 -20.05
N ILE A 21 -10.74 -25.33 -20.18
CA ILE A 21 -10.13 -26.02 -19.05
C ILE A 21 -9.07 -25.14 -18.40
N SER A 22 -8.17 -24.55 -19.21
CA SER A 22 -7.15 -23.63 -18.70
C SER A 22 -7.76 -22.44 -17.96
N PHE A 23 -8.78 -21.81 -18.54
CA PHE A 23 -9.50 -20.70 -17.92
C PHE A 23 -10.17 -21.06 -16.60
N TYR A 24 -10.79 -22.25 -16.52
CA TYR A 24 -11.43 -22.73 -15.29
C TYR A 24 -10.41 -22.91 -14.15
N HIS A 25 -9.27 -23.53 -14.43
CA HIS A 25 -8.20 -23.68 -13.44
C HIS A 25 -7.64 -22.34 -12.97
N THR A 26 -7.37 -21.42 -13.90
CA THR A 26 -6.86 -20.09 -13.58
C THR A 26 -7.84 -19.27 -12.75
N SER A 27 -9.13 -19.30 -13.08
CA SER A 27 -10.18 -18.56 -12.36
C SER A 27 -10.28 -18.98 -10.88
N SER A 28 -10.17 -20.28 -10.61
CA SER A 28 -10.17 -20.80 -9.24
C SER A 28 -8.94 -20.36 -8.45
N PHE A 29 -7.76 -20.37 -9.10
CA PHE A 29 -6.49 -19.99 -8.48
C PHE A 29 -6.38 -18.48 -8.18
N GLN A 30 -6.95 -17.63 -9.05
CA GLN A 30 -6.87 -16.17 -8.91
C GLN A 30 -7.50 -15.65 -7.62
N LYS A 31 -8.62 -16.23 -7.17
CA LYS A 31 -9.31 -15.74 -5.96
C LYS A 31 -8.43 -15.82 -4.72
N THR A 32 -7.79 -16.97 -4.50
CA THR A 32 -6.90 -17.17 -3.36
C THR A 32 -5.68 -16.28 -3.45
N LEU A 33 -5.07 -16.18 -4.64
CA LEU A 33 -3.91 -15.30 -4.85
C LEU A 33 -4.21 -13.84 -4.54
N VAL A 34 -5.37 -13.32 -4.95
CA VAL A 34 -5.77 -11.93 -4.71
C VAL A 34 -5.88 -11.64 -3.21
N VAL A 35 -6.55 -12.53 -2.46
CA VAL A 35 -6.71 -12.37 -1.01
C VAL A 35 -5.38 -12.47 -0.28
N GLU A 36 -4.54 -13.44 -0.64
CA GLU A 36 -3.21 -13.57 -0.04
C GLU A 36 -2.33 -12.36 -0.37
N HIS A 37 -2.40 -11.84 -1.59
CA HIS A 37 -1.65 -10.67 -2.00
C HIS A 37 -2.08 -9.43 -1.20
N ALA A 38 -3.39 -9.18 -1.09
CA ALA A 38 -3.93 -8.11 -0.25
C ALA A 38 -3.49 -8.26 1.22
N THR A 39 -3.50 -9.48 1.75
CA THR A 39 -3.06 -9.78 3.11
C THR A 39 -1.57 -9.49 3.31
N ARG A 40 -0.72 -9.89 2.34
CA ARG A 40 0.72 -9.61 2.37
C ARG A 40 0.99 -8.11 2.33
N GLN A 41 0.29 -7.37 1.46
CA GLN A 41 0.41 -5.92 1.38
C GLN A 41 -0.02 -5.23 2.68
N ALA A 42 -1.15 -5.65 3.28
CA ALA A 42 -1.60 -5.10 4.55
C ALA A 42 -0.57 -5.31 5.67
N LYS A 43 0.02 -6.52 5.76
CA LYS A 43 1.08 -6.82 6.73
C LYS A 43 2.33 -5.96 6.51
N MET A 44 2.74 -5.79 5.26
CA MET A 44 3.90 -4.96 4.91
C MET A 44 3.66 -3.49 5.29
N LEU A 45 2.51 -2.93 4.93
CA LEU A 45 2.16 -1.54 5.27
C LEU A 45 2.11 -1.33 6.79
N PHE A 46 1.49 -2.25 7.52
CA PHE A 46 1.47 -2.20 8.98
C PHE A 46 2.89 -2.24 9.58
N HIS A 47 3.76 -3.10 9.04
CA HIS A 47 5.15 -3.18 9.49
C HIS A 47 5.92 -1.88 9.22
N GLN A 48 5.73 -1.28 8.05
CA GLN A 48 6.33 -0.01 7.69
C GLN A 48 5.89 1.12 8.64
N ILE A 49 4.59 1.26 8.91
CA ILE A 49 4.07 2.26 9.86
C ILE A 49 4.68 2.06 11.24
N ARG A 50 4.78 0.80 11.71
CA ARG A 50 5.36 0.48 13.01
C ARG A 50 6.85 0.83 13.09
N LEU A 51 7.63 0.49 12.06
CA LEU A 51 9.05 0.83 11.98
C LEU A 51 9.26 2.34 11.95
N THR A 52 8.50 3.05 11.12
CA THR A 52 8.57 4.52 11.05
C THR A 52 8.24 5.15 12.40
N ARG A 53 7.17 4.69 13.07
CA ARG A 53 6.81 5.18 14.42
C ARG A 53 7.94 4.95 15.43
N GLN A 54 8.55 3.76 15.42
CA GLN A 54 9.66 3.43 16.30
C GLN A 54 10.86 4.33 16.02
N TRP A 55 11.26 4.46 14.77
CA TRP A 55 12.38 5.31 14.36
C TRP A 55 12.19 6.77 14.82
N ILE A 56 10.97 7.31 14.69
CA ILE A 56 10.65 8.67 15.16
C ILE A 56 10.76 8.76 16.69
N ALA A 57 10.32 7.73 17.42
CA ALA A 57 10.43 7.69 18.87
C ALA A 57 11.89 7.66 19.32
N ASP A 58 12.72 6.85 18.66
CA ASP A 58 14.16 6.73 18.91
C ASP A 58 14.90 8.06 18.69
N HIS A 59 14.37 8.95 17.83
CA HIS A 59 14.91 10.29 17.56
C HIS A 59 14.18 11.42 18.31
N ASN A 60 13.33 11.09 19.29
CA ASN A 60 12.56 12.04 20.11
C ASN A 60 11.62 12.97 19.31
N GLY A 61 11.12 12.51 18.17
CA GLY A 61 10.22 13.23 17.28
C GLY A 61 10.89 13.79 16.02
N LEU A 62 10.11 14.51 15.23
CA LEU A 62 10.57 15.23 14.04
C LEU A 62 10.25 16.71 14.16
N PHE A 63 11.00 17.54 13.44
CA PHE A 63 10.76 18.97 13.34
C PHE A 63 10.42 19.32 11.89
N LEU A 64 9.28 19.97 11.70
CA LEU A 64 8.78 20.39 10.38
C LEU A 64 8.78 21.91 10.30
N VAL A 65 9.07 22.47 9.13
CA VAL A 65 8.98 23.92 8.93
C VAL A 65 7.53 24.37 9.07
N LYS A 66 7.31 25.41 9.88
CA LYS A 66 5.98 25.98 10.13
C LYS A 66 5.42 26.56 8.83
N GLY A 67 4.19 26.17 8.49
CA GLY A 67 3.51 26.57 7.27
C GLY A 67 2.03 26.17 7.30
N PRO A 68 1.26 26.45 6.24
CA PRO A 68 -0.17 26.11 6.18
C PRO A 68 -0.40 24.61 6.43
N GLY A 69 -1.16 24.27 7.48
CA GLY A 69 -1.45 22.88 7.86
C GLY A 69 -0.41 22.23 8.79
N VAL A 70 0.70 22.90 9.10
CA VAL A 70 1.71 22.46 10.07
C VAL A 70 1.55 23.25 11.36
N GLU A 71 0.46 22.96 12.07
CA GLU A 71 0.11 23.65 13.32
C GLU A 71 0.78 23.00 14.53
N THR A 72 0.98 23.79 15.57
CA THR A 72 1.58 23.35 16.82
C THR A 72 0.59 22.54 17.64
N ASN A 73 1.08 21.44 18.20
CA ASN A 73 0.28 20.61 19.07
C ASN A 73 0.19 21.28 20.45
N PRO A 74 -1.01 21.66 20.94
CA PRO A 74 -1.18 22.30 22.24
C PRO A 74 -0.83 21.40 23.43
N PHE A 75 -0.67 20.09 23.21
CA PHE A 75 -0.32 19.10 24.23
C PHE A 75 1.19 18.82 24.33
N LEU A 76 2.03 19.56 23.59
CA LEU A 76 3.49 19.47 23.70
C LEU A 76 4.02 20.72 24.41
N ASP A 77 4.69 20.52 25.55
CA ASP A 77 5.29 21.62 26.33
C ASP A 77 6.32 22.43 25.50
N GLU A 78 7.10 21.74 24.65
CA GLU A 78 8.06 22.32 23.71
C GLU A 78 7.67 21.98 22.26
N GLY A 79 6.56 22.54 21.81
CA GLY A 79 5.98 22.28 20.49
C GLY A 79 6.64 23.01 19.32
N GLU A 80 7.42 24.06 19.58
CA GLU A 80 8.07 24.88 18.56
C GLU A 80 9.53 25.21 18.94
N ILE A 81 10.39 25.32 17.93
CA ILE A 81 11.78 25.78 18.07
C ILE A 81 12.15 26.65 16.86
N GLN A 82 13.06 27.60 17.06
CA GLN A 82 13.60 28.42 15.97
C GLN A 82 14.98 27.91 15.54
N ASP A 83 15.22 27.80 14.24
CA ASP A 83 16.54 27.45 13.71
C ASP A 83 17.49 28.66 13.69
N ALA A 84 18.77 28.43 13.38
CA ALA A 84 19.78 29.49 13.30
C ALA A 84 19.53 30.53 12.19
N SER A 85 18.62 30.24 11.25
CA SER A 85 18.23 31.12 10.15
C SER A 85 16.97 31.92 10.46
N GLY A 86 16.35 31.70 11.64
CA GLY A 86 15.12 32.36 12.06
C GLY A 86 13.83 31.64 11.65
N ASN A 87 13.89 30.45 11.03
CA ASN A 87 12.70 29.69 10.65
C ASN A 87 12.09 29.00 11.88
N TRP A 88 10.76 29.07 11.99
CA TRP A 88 10.02 28.33 12.99
C TRP A 88 9.84 26.88 12.56
N LEU A 89 10.19 25.96 13.45
CA LEU A 89 10.01 24.52 13.31
C LEU A 89 9.01 24.04 14.35
N VAL A 90 8.10 23.17 13.95
CA VAL A 90 7.06 22.57 14.80
C VAL A 90 7.40 21.11 15.04
N LYS A 91 7.35 20.69 16.30
CA LYS A 91 7.62 19.30 16.71
C LYS A 91 6.44 18.38 16.37
N ARG A 92 6.75 17.20 15.85
CA ARG A 92 5.82 16.09 15.61
C ARG A 92 6.25 14.88 16.41
N ASN A 93 5.35 14.39 17.26
CA ASN A 93 5.60 13.18 18.03
C ASN A 93 5.26 11.92 17.21
N PRO A 94 5.70 10.73 17.64
CA PRO A 94 5.45 9.49 16.89
C PRO A 94 3.97 9.20 16.64
N ALA A 95 3.09 9.60 17.56
CA ALA A 95 1.65 9.38 17.44
C ALA A 95 1.03 10.28 16.35
N MET A 96 1.45 11.53 16.25
CA MET A 96 1.00 12.48 15.23
C MET A 96 1.40 11.99 13.83
N VAL A 97 2.67 11.60 13.65
CA VAL A 97 3.15 11.12 12.34
C VAL A 97 2.44 9.83 11.94
N THR A 98 2.17 8.93 12.90
CA THR A 98 1.38 7.73 12.62
C THR A 98 -0.02 8.09 12.10
N ARG A 99 -0.67 9.09 12.72
CA ARG A 99 -1.98 9.57 12.28
C ARG A 99 -1.92 10.16 10.88
N GLU A 100 -0.92 10.99 10.60
CA GLU A 100 -0.70 11.58 9.27
C GLU A 100 -0.43 10.52 8.18
N LEU A 101 0.28 9.43 8.50
CA LEU A 101 0.56 8.34 7.56
C LEU A 101 -0.64 7.40 7.31
N SER A 102 -1.60 7.39 8.23
CA SER A 102 -2.78 6.51 8.17
C SER A 102 -4.03 7.18 7.59
N LEU A 103 -4.00 8.50 7.41
CA LEU A 103 -5.07 9.32 6.81
C LEU A 103 -4.88 9.45 5.30
#